data_AF-X0RL56-F1
#
_entry.id   AF-X0RL56-F1
#
_cell.length_a   1.000
_cell.length_b   1.000
_cell.length_c   1.000
_cell.angle_alpha   90.00
_cell.angle_beta   90.00
_cell.angle_gamma   90.00
#
_symmetry.space_group_name_H-M   'P 1'
#
loop_
_entity.id
_entity.type
_entity.pdbx_description
1 polymer ?
#
loop_
_entity_poly.entity_id
_entity_poly.type
_entity_poly.pdbx_seq_one_letter_code
_entity_poly.pdbx_strand_id
1 'polypeptide(L)'
;MQNSILEVELLFLLVEKICIVVVAAYLITRTKYFHRVIDKQPSFRDRLILILFFGGFSIYGTYSGIEIFGAVANIRDLAPIIAGLIGGPFIGLAVGLIGGIHRYFLGGFTAIPCALATIISGLLAGLIYQLRKKEFIGVPWAALLAVSIESLHMLLTLLIARPFTDALQVVKEVGIPMIGANSIGVAIFALIIVNLIKEKRTSWERDRYYAELERKVYEMEKLYRLGVQVSSTLDINVVLDFCINTTVEVLEARVGFLLLADEESSRLFLAT
;
A
#
# COMPACT_ATOMS: atom_id res chain seq x y z
N MET A 1 7.24 -45.35 -4.21
CA MET A 1 6.64 -45.05 -2.89
C MET A 1 7.43 -44.02 -2.11
N GLN A 2 8.75 -44.19 -1.90
CA GLN A 2 9.57 -43.24 -1.15
C GLN A 2 9.65 -41.84 -1.79
N ASN A 3 9.80 -41.76 -3.12
CA ASN A 3 9.76 -40.48 -3.85
C ASN A 3 8.40 -39.78 -3.75
N SER A 4 7.30 -40.54 -3.75
CA SER A 4 5.93 -39.98 -3.67
C SER A 4 5.62 -39.38 -2.29
N ILE A 5 6.20 -39.93 -1.23
CA ILE A 5 6.05 -39.41 0.14
C ILE A 5 6.89 -38.13 0.32
N LEU A 6 8.12 -38.12 -0.21
CA LEU A 6 8.99 -36.94 -0.24
C LEU A 6 8.38 -35.77 -1.03
N GLU A 7 7.74 -36.04 -2.17
CA GLU A 7 7.04 -35.00 -2.96
C GLU A 7 5.87 -34.39 -2.20
N VAL A 8 5.10 -35.20 -1.47
CA VAL A 8 3.95 -34.73 -0.67
C VAL A 8 4.44 -33.92 0.55
N GLU A 9 5.47 -34.38 1.26
CA GLU A 9 6.07 -33.63 2.38
C GLU A 9 6.65 -32.29 1.93
N LEU A 10 7.32 -32.25 0.78
CA LEU A 10 7.85 -31.01 0.21
C LEU A 10 6.72 -30.04 -0.18
N LEU A 11 5.62 -30.56 -0.74
CA LEU A 11 4.45 -29.75 -1.08
C LEU A 11 3.80 -29.16 0.17
N PHE A 12 3.60 -29.95 1.23
CA PHE A 12 3.07 -29.45 2.50
C PHE A 12 3.97 -28.38 3.12
N LEU A 13 5.28 -28.59 3.07
CA LEU A 13 6.25 -27.63 3.59
C LEU A 13 6.25 -26.31 2.80
N LEU A 14 6.16 -26.38 1.47
CA LEU A 14 6.03 -25.19 0.63
C LEU A 14 4.72 -24.44 0.89
N VAL A 15 3.60 -25.15 1.05
CA VAL A 15 2.30 -24.55 1.40
C VAL A 15 2.37 -23.88 2.77
N GLU A 16 2.95 -24.53 3.77
CA GLU A 16 3.16 -23.97 5.10
C GLU A 16 3.93 -22.64 5.02
N LYS A 17 5.05 -22.60 4.28
CA LYS A 17 5.84 -21.37 4.14
C LYS A 17 5.07 -20.26 3.45
N ILE A 18 4.31 -20.58 2.41
CA ILE A 18 3.44 -19.62 1.72
C ILE A 18 2.38 -19.07 2.68
N CYS A 19 1.70 -19.92 3.45
CA CYS A 19 0.71 -19.50 4.43
C CYS A 19 1.29 -18.51 5.44
N ILE A 20 2.49 -18.80 5.95
CA ILE A 20 3.15 -17.94 6.94
C ILE A 20 3.57 -16.60 6.33
N VAL A 21 4.09 -16.60 5.10
CA VAL A 21 4.39 -15.36 4.36
C VAL A 21 3.12 -14.52 4.18
N VAL A 22 2.01 -15.15 3.77
CA VAL A 22 0.72 -14.46 3.57
C VAL A 22 0.21 -13.87 4.89
N VAL A 23 0.22 -14.65 5.97
CA VAL A 23 -0.24 -14.19 7.30
C VAL A 23 0.65 -13.06 7.80
N ALA A 24 1.98 -13.20 7.73
CA ALA A 24 2.92 -12.17 8.14
C ALA A 24 2.71 -10.87 7.35
N ALA A 25 2.57 -10.98 6.01
CA ALA A 25 2.30 -9.86 5.14
C ALA A 25 0.96 -9.18 5.47
N TYR A 26 -0.11 -9.96 5.63
CA TYR A 26 -1.43 -9.43 5.99
C TYR A 26 -1.41 -8.70 7.34
N LEU A 27 -0.80 -9.31 8.36
CA LEU A 27 -0.73 -8.72 9.69
C LEU A 27 0.03 -7.39 9.68
N ILE A 28 1.23 -7.35 9.09
CA ILE A 28 2.03 -6.11 9.10
C ILE A 28 1.37 -5.02 8.27
N THR A 29 0.81 -5.38 7.10
CA THR A 29 0.17 -4.40 6.19
C THR A 29 -1.07 -3.76 6.80
N ARG A 30 -1.74 -4.41 7.76
CA ARG A 30 -2.87 -3.84 8.52
C ARG A 30 -2.46 -2.91 9.66
N THR A 31 -1.18 -2.80 10.00
CA THR A 31 -0.73 -1.92 11.07
C THR A 31 -0.60 -0.46 10.64
N LYS A 32 -0.89 0.47 11.56
CA LYS A 32 -0.63 1.92 11.35
C LYS A 32 0.85 2.24 11.08
N TYR A 33 1.75 1.43 11.63
CA TYR A 33 3.20 1.60 11.47
C TYR A 33 3.62 1.38 10.02
N PHE A 34 3.12 0.31 9.40
CA PHE A 34 3.34 0.03 7.98
C PHE A 34 2.72 1.09 7.08
N HIS A 35 1.49 1.53 7.40
CA HIS A 35 0.82 2.58 6.65
C HIS A 35 1.64 3.87 6.59
N ARG A 36 2.19 4.33 7.72
CA ARG A 36 3.04 5.55 7.77
C ARG A 36 4.34 5.43 6.97
N VAL A 37 4.89 4.23 6.85
CA VAL A 37 6.08 3.96 6.02
C VAL A 37 5.72 4.07 4.54
N ILE A 38 4.61 3.43 4.13
CA ILE A 38 4.08 3.55 2.76
C ILE A 38 3.74 4.99 2.40
N ASP A 39 3.18 5.75 3.36
CA ASP A 39 2.83 7.18 3.18
C ASP A 39 4.06 8.11 3.24
N LYS A 40 5.27 7.54 3.32
CA LYS A 40 6.57 8.25 3.35
C LYS A 40 6.73 9.21 4.52
N GLN A 41 5.97 9.01 5.60
CA GLN A 41 6.05 9.78 6.85
C GLN A 41 6.40 8.89 8.06
N PRO A 42 7.45 8.03 8.00
CA PRO A 42 7.77 7.15 9.11
C PRO A 42 8.43 7.90 10.27
N SER A 43 7.85 7.78 11.46
CA SER A 43 8.50 8.13 12.72
C SER A 43 9.62 7.14 13.06
N PHE A 44 10.51 7.48 13.98
CA PHE A 44 11.54 6.55 14.47
C PHE A 44 10.94 5.25 15.02
N ARG A 45 9.80 5.34 15.72
CA ARG A 45 9.08 4.17 16.24
C ARG A 45 8.56 3.25 15.12
N ASP A 46 8.07 3.81 14.02
CA ASP A 46 7.62 3.03 12.86
C ASP A 46 8.77 2.22 12.27
N ARG A 47 9.92 2.87 12.07
CA ARG A 47 11.12 2.21 11.53
C ARG A 47 11.58 1.08 12.44
N LEU A 48 11.65 1.33 13.75
CA LEU A 48 12.07 0.33 14.73
C LEU A 48 11.14 -0.89 14.73
N ILE A 49 9.81 -0.68 14.72
CA ILE A 49 8.83 -1.78 14.69
C ILE A 49 8.98 -2.62 13.43
N LEU A 50 9.16 -1.98 12.26
CA LEU A 50 9.40 -2.71 11.01
C LEU A 50 10.72 -3.50 11.06
N ILE A 51 11.78 -2.90 11.57
CA ILE A 51 13.09 -3.58 11.70
C ILE A 51 12.97 -4.81 12.60
N LEU A 52 12.29 -4.69 13.74
CA LEU A 52 12.11 -5.81 14.67
C LEU A 52 11.20 -6.90 14.08
N PHE A 53 10.10 -6.51 13.42
CA PHE A 53 9.18 -7.46 12.78
C PHE A 53 9.87 -8.24 11.66
N PHE A 54 10.48 -7.56 10.70
CA PHE A 54 11.15 -8.22 9.58
C PHE A 54 12.46 -8.91 10.02
N GLY A 55 13.16 -8.38 11.01
CA GLY A 55 14.32 -9.03 11.61
C GLY A 55 13.93 -10.35 12.27
N GLY A 56 12.86 -10.36 13.07
CA GLY A 56 12.28 -11.57 13.64
C GLY A 56 11.79 -12.54 12.57
N PHE A 57 11.17 -12.04 11.50
CA PHE A 57 10.75 -12.86 10.35
C PHE A 57 11.94 -13.48 9.60
N SER A 58 13.07 -12.77 9.51
CA SER A 58 14.32 -13.28 8.92
C SER A 58 14.93 -14.40 9.76
N ILE A 59 14.95 -14.23 11.10
CA ILE A 59 15.35 -15.26 12.06
C ILE A 59 14.44 -16.48 11.93
N TYR A 60 13.12 -16.28 11.96
CA TYR A 60 12.13 -17.33 11.74
C TYR A 60 12.38 -18.06 10.42
N GLY A 61 12.62 -17.32 9.33
CA GLY A 61 12.92 -17.87 8.01
C GLY A 61 14.07 -18.87 8.04
N THR A 62 15.10 -18.62 8.85
CA THR A 62 16.24 -19.53 9.07
C THR A 62 15.82 -20.82 9.78
N TYR A 63 15.16 -20.70 10.94
CA TYR A 63 14.73 -21.86 11.73
C TYR A 63 13.65 -22.69 11.05
N SER A 64 12.85 -22.05 10.21
CA SER A 64 11.80 -22.70 9.43
C SER A 64 12.36 -23.50 8.24
N GLY A 65 13.65 -23.36 7.94
CA GLY A 65 14.31 -24.00 6.81
C GLY A 65 14.57 -25.50 7.02
N ILE A 66 14.94 -26.18 5.95
CA ILE A 66 15.30 -27.61 5.95
C ILE A 66 16.81 -27.73 5.84
N GLU A 67 17.40 -28.60 6.66
CA GLU A 67 18.82 -28.92 6.55
C GLU A 67 19.07 -29.95 5.43
N ILE A 68 19.91 -29.57 4.48
CA ILE A 68 20.28 -30.35 3.30
C ILE A 68 21.81 -30.23 3.13
N PHE A 69 22.53 -31.35 3.24
CA PHE A 69 23.99 -31.41 3.15
C PHE A 69 24.74 -30.40 4.05
N GLY A 70 24.27 -30.22 5.29
CA GLY A 70 24.89 -29.28 6.25
C GLY A 70 24.65 -27.80 5.94
N ALA A 71 23.75 -27.49 5.00
CA ALA A 71 23.26 -26.15 4.72
C ALA A 71 21.75 -26.07 4.95
N VAL A 72 21.26 -24.90 5.35
CA VAL A 72 19.85 -24.70 5.64
C VAL A 72 19.18 -24.04 4.43
N ALA A 73 18.33 -24.76 3.72
CA ALA A 73 17.45 -24.22 2.68
C ALA A 73 16.31 -23.43 3.34
N ASN A 74 16.22 -22.13 3.10
CA ASN A 74 15.41 -21.23 3.93
C ASN A 74 14.80 -20.06 3.12
N ILE A 75 13.92 -19.30 3.78
CA ILE A 75 13.29 -18.08 3.23
C ILE A 75 13.77 -16.79 3.91
N ARG A 76 14.98 -16.81 4.50
CA ARG A 76 15.51 -15.73 5.35
C ARG A 76 15.63 -14.40 4.61
N ASP A 77 16.02 -14.43 3.35
CA ASP A 77 16.34 -13.24 2.56
C ASP A 77 15.10 -12.47 2.09
N LEU A 78 13.93 -13.12 2.06
CA LEU A 78 12.64 -12.49 1.81
C LEU A 78 12.41 -11.26 2.70
N ALA A 79 12.66 -11.38 4.01
CA ALA A 79 12.45 -10.31 4.98
C ALA A 79 13.26 -9.04 4.68
N PRO A 80 14.61 -9.09 4.60
CA PRO A 80 15.42 -7.92 4.29
C PRO A 80 15.13 -7.34 2.89
N ILE A 81 14.83 -8.19 1.90
CA ILE A 81 14.44 -7.71 0.56
C ILE A 81 13.17 -6.86 0.63
N ILE A 82 12.09 -7.38 1.24
CA ILE A 82 10.83 -6.64 1.36
C ILE A 82 11.02 -5.38 2.22
N ALA A 83 11.73 -5.49 3.35
CA ALA A 83 11.99 -4.37 4.24
C ALA A 83 12.78 -3.24 3.54
N GLY A 84 13.75 -3.59 2.71
CA GLY A 84 14.47 -2.64 1.85
C GLY A 84 13.57 -2.00 0.80
N LEU A 85 12.76 -2.79 0.09
CA LEU A 85 11.86 -2.32 -0.97
C LEU A 85 10.75 -1.38 -0.47
N ILE A 86 10.40 -1.41 0.81
CA ILE A 86 9.38 -0.51 1.40
C ILE A 86 10.00 0.62 2.23
N GLY A 87 11.12 0.35 2.90
CA GLY A 87 11.66 1.20 3.97
C GLY A 87 13.01 1.85 3.63
N GLY A 88 13.59 1.51 2.47
CA GLY A 88 14.86 2.02 2.01
C GLY A 88 16.08 1.37 2.65
N PRO A 89 17.29 1.87 2.33
CA PRO A 89 18.56 1.19 2.63
C PRO A 89 18.81 1.03 4.12
N PHE A 90 18.39 1.99 4.93
CA PHE A 90 18.57 1.90 6.39
C PHE A 90 17.76 0.76 7.01
N ILE A 91 16.46 0.66 6.69
CA ILE A 91 15.59 -0.41 7.22
C ILE A 91 16.04 -1.77 6.66
N GLY A 92 16.30 -1.84 5.35
CA GLY A 92 16.76 -3.08 4.70
C GLY A 92 18.08 -3.58 5.29
N LEU A 93 19.08 -2.71 5.45
CA LEU A 93 20.36 -3.06 6.05
C LEU A 93 20.21 -3.51 7.51
N ALA A 94 19.40 -2.81 8.32
CA ALA A 94 19.19 -3.18 9.71
C ALA A 94 18.53 -4.56 9.86
N VAL A 95 17.54 -4.87 9.03
CA VAL A 95 16.92 -6.21 8.98
C VAL A 95 17.93 -7.26 8.51
N GLY A 96 18.70 -6.94 7.46
CA GLY A 96 19.75 -7.81 6.93
C GLY A 96 20.83 -8.11 7.96
N LEU A 97 21.20 -7.13 8.79
CA LEU A 97 22.11 -7.32 9.92
C LEU A 97 21.53 -8.26 10.97
N ILE A 98 20.25 -8.09 11.36
CA ILE A 98 19.62 -8.99 12.35
C ILE A 98 19.65 -10.44 11.84
N GLY A 99 19.17 -10.68 10.62
CA GLY A 99 19.13 -12.03 10.04
C GLY A 99 20.51 -12.60 9.71
N GLY A 100 21.43 -11.75 9.25
CA GLY A 100 22.80 -12.12 8.88
C GLY A 100 23.66 -12.45 10.10
N ILE A 101 23.66 -11.59 11.11
CA ILE A 101 24.38 -11.82 12.38
C ILE A 101 23.83 -13.07 13.05
N HIS A 102 22.50 -13.22 13.11
CA HIS A 102 21.90 -14.43 13.67
C HIS A 102 22.38 -15.69 12.94
N ARG A 103 22.33 -15.71 11.61
CA ARG A 103 22.83 -16.85 10.81
C ARG A 103 24.32 -17.12 11.05
N TYR A 104 25.14 -16.08 11.16
CA TYR A 104 26.57 -16.23 11.40
C TYR A 104 26.84 -17.04 12.67
N PHE A 105 26.13 -16.74 13.76
CA PHE A 105 26.29 -17.42 15.05
C PHE A 105 25.83 -18.89 15.05
N LEU A 106 25.01 -19.32 14.09
CA LEU A 106 24.65 -20.74 13.93
C LEU A 106 25.82 -21.59 13.39
N GLY A 107 26.88 -20.97 12.87
CA GLY A 107 28.05 -21.70 12.39
C GLY A 107 27.80 -22.55 11.14
N GLY A 108 28.70 -23.48 10.89
CA GLY A 108 28.75 -24.29 9.66
C GLY A 108 29.50 -23.61 8.51
N PHE A 109 29.86 -24.40 7.50
CA PHE A 109 30.72 -23.94 6.40
C PHE A 109 30.07 -22.88 5.49
N THR A 110 28.75 -22.73 5.56
CA THR A 110 27.98 -21.69 4.86
C THR A 110 27.69 -20.45 5.71
N ALA A 111 28.13 -20.38 6.97
CA ALA A 111 27.81 -19.28 7.90
C ALA A 111 28.17 -17.90 7.34
N ILE A 112 29.39 -17.74 6.84
CA ILE A 112 29.91 -16.46 6.32
C ILE A 112 29.17 -16.04 5.04
N PRO A 113 29.14 -16.85 3.95
CA PRO A 113 28.46 -16.43 2.72
C PRO A 113 26.97 -16.17 2.95
N CYS A 114 26.29 -17.02 3.72
CA CYS A 114 24.87 -16.84 4.02
C CYS A 114 24.60 -15.59 4.86
N ALA A 115 25.49 -15.22 5.79
CA ALA A 115 25.34 -13.99 6.57
C ALA A 115 25.53 -12.75 5.69
N LEU A 116 26.58 -12.74 4.85
CA LEU A 116 26.86 -11.64 3.93
C LEU A 116 25.75 -11.45 2.90
N ALA A 117 25.27 -12.54 2.29
CA ALA A 117 24.18 -12.49 1.32
C ALA A 117 22.92 -11.82 1.90
N THR A 118 22.55 -12.15 3.14
CA THR A 118 21.40 -11.56 3.82
C THR A 118 21.56 -10.08 4.17
N ILE A 119 22.78 -9.65 4.50
CA ILE A 119 23.06 -8.23 4.74
C ILE A 119 22.99 -7.46 3.42
N ILE A 120 23.62 -8.00 2.37
CA ILE A 120 23.66 -7.42 1.03
C ILE A 120 22.26 -7.35 0.41
N SER A 121 21.42 -8.37 0.60
CA SER A 121 20.06 -8.41 0.05
C SER A 121 19.23 -7.22 0.53
N GLY A 122 19.25 -6.94 1.83
CA GLY A 122 18.53 -5.82 2.42
C GLY A 122 19.07 -4.47 1.95
N LEU A 123 20.39 -4.34 1.83
CA LEU A 123 21.03 -3.13 1.32
C LEU A 123 20.66 -2.87 -0.15
N LEU A 124 20.82 -3.87 -1.03
CA LEU A 124 20.52 -3.75 -2.46
C LEU A 124 19.05 -3.43 -2.71
N ALA A 125 18.14 -4.12 -2.02
CA ALA A 125 16.71 -3.84 -2.09
C ALA A 125 16.38 -2.40 -1.65
N GLY A 126 17.02 -1.93 -0.58
CA GLY A 126 16.84 -0.57 -0.10
C GLY A 126 17.43 0.50 -1.03
N LEU A 127 18.57 0.22 -1.67
CA LEU A 127 19.13 1.11 -2.69
C LEU A 127 18.21 1.22 -3.90
N ILE A 128 17.60 0.12 -4.32
CA ILE A 128 16.60 0.12 -5.40
C ILE A 128 15.39 0.99 -5.04
N TYR A 129 14.89 0.91 -3.81
CA TYR A 129 13.85 1.82 -3.33
C TYR A 129 14.25 3.30 -3.45
N GLN A 130 15.50 3.63 -3.12
CA GLN A 130 16.02 4.99 -3.25
C GLN A 130 16.16 5.43 -4.72
N LEU A 131 16.68 4.56 -5.59
CA LEU A 131 16.79 4.80 -7.04
C LEU A 131 15.41 4.99 -7.69
N ARG A 132 14.39 4.29 -7.18
CA ARG A 132 12.99 4.43 -7.59
C ARG A 132 12.26 5.60 -6.94
N LYS A 133 12.98 6.59 -6.41
CA LYS A 133 12.42 7.81 -5.77
C LYS A 133 11.41 7.48 -4.65
N LYS A 134 11.71 6.44 -3.86
CA LYS A 134 10.88 5.98 -2.74
C LYS A 134 9.52 5.40 -3.18
N GLU A 135 9.40 4.97 -4.42
CA GLU A 135 8.25 4.22 -4.93
C GLU A 135 8.53 2.72 -4.90
N PHE A 136 7.48 1.94 -4.62
CA PHE A 136 7.59 0.48 -4.65
C PHE A 136 7.81 -0.01 -6.09
N ILE A 137 8.68 -0.99 -6.29
CA ILE A 137 9.13 -1.40 -7.63
C ILE A 137 8.07 -2.18 -8.44
N GLY A 138 7.04 -2.70 -7.76
CA GLY A 138 5.98 -3.53 -8.33
C GLY A 138 6.30 -5.03 -8.25
N VAL A 139 5.28 -5.87 -8.43
CA VAL A 139 5.37 -7.34 -8.23
C VAL A 139 6.41 -8.02 -9.14
N PRO A 140 6.38 -7.89 -10.48
CA PRO A 140 7.29 -8.63 -11.35
C PRO A 140 8.75 -8.25 -11.12
N TRP A 141 9.00 -6.96 -10.87
CA TRP A 141 10.34 -6.45 -10.60
C TRP A 141 10.85 -6.83 -9.21
N ALA A 142 9.98 -6.92 -8.21
CA ALA A 142 10.34 -7.42 -6.89
C ALA A 142 10.73 -8.91 -6.94
N ALA A 143 9.97 -9.72 -7.69
CA ALA A 143 10.29 -11.12 -7.92
C ALA A 143 11.62 -11.29 -8.67
N LEU A 144 11.84 -10.51 -9.74
CA LEU A 144 13.10 -10.55 -10.50
C LEU A 144 14.30 -10.12 -9.64
N LEU A 145 14.11 -9.11 -8.78
CA LEU A 145 15.13 -8.70 -7.82
C LEU A 145 15.47 -9.84 -6.85
N ALA A 146 14.47 -10.54 -6.32
CA ALA A 146 14.70 -11.68 -5.45
C ALA A 146 15.49 -12.78 -6.16
N VAL A 147 15.13 -13.14 -7.40
CA VAL A 147 15.91 -14.10 -8.21
C VAL A 147 17.37 -13.65 -8.34
N SER A 148 17.59 -12.37 -8.61
CA SER A 148 18.94 -11.81 -8.81
C SER A 148 19.77 -11.86 -7.52
N ILE A 149 19.17 -11.50 -6.39
CA ILE A 149 19.80 -11.53 -5.07
C ILE A 149 20.10 -12.96 -4.64
N GLU A 150 19.18 -13.89 -4.83
CA GLU A 150 19.40 -15.31 -4.49
C GLU A 150 20.45 -15.95 -5.40
N SER A 151 20.52 -15.54 -6.67
CA SER A 151 21.61 -15.96 -7.56
C SER A 151 22.97 -15.46 -7.06
N LEU A 152 23.02 -14.20 -6.58
CA LEU A 152 24.21 -13.66 -5.92
C LEU A 152 24.54 -14.42 -4.63
N HIS A 153 23.53 -14.82 -3.84
CA HIS A 153 23.73 -15.64 -2.65
C HIS A 153 24.42 -16.97 -3.01
N MET A 154 23.92 -17.69 -4.02
CA MET A 154 24.54 -18.94 -4.49
C MET A 154 25.97 -18.73 -4.99
N LEU A 155 26.22 -17.62 -5.68
CA LEU A 155 27.58 -17.25 -6.10
C LEU A 155 28.49 -17.00 -4.89
N LEU A 156 28.05 -16.25 -3.89
CA LEU A 156 28.82 -16.01 -2.65
C LEU A 156 29.13 -17.32 -1.93
N THR A 157 28.18 -18.26 -1.89
CA THR A 157 28.40 -19.60 -1.34
C THR A 157 29.55 -20.32 -2.04
N LEU A 158 29.56 -20.37 -3.38
CA LEU A 158 30.65 -21.02 -4.14
C LEU A 158 32.02 -20.34 -3.92
N LEU A 159 32.03 -19.01 -3.85
CA LEU A 159 33.27 -18.24 -3.72
C LEU A 159 33.90 -18.40 -2.34
N ILE A 160 33.09 -18.39 -1.28
CA ILE A 160 33.55 -18.25 0.11
C ILE A 160 33.51 -19.58 0.88
N ALA A 161 32.47 -20.40 0.70
CA ALA A 161 32.30 -21.62 1.49
C ALA A 161 33.38 -22.66 1.15
N ARG A 162 33.90 -23.35 2.18
CA ARG A 162 34.94 -24.38 2.04
C ARG A 162 34.59 -25.61 2.88
N PRO A 163 34.84 -26.84 2.36
CA PRO A 163 35.46 -27.14 1.07
C PRO A 163 34.53 -26.88 -0.14
N PHE A 164 35.13 -26.65 -1.32
CA PHE A 164 34.36 -26.26 -2.52
C PHE A 164 33.43 -27.38 -3.01
N THR A 165 33.79 -28.64 -2.80
CA THR A 165 32.95 -29.81 -3.14
C THR A 165 31.59 -29.73 -2.48
N ASP A 166 31.58 -29.42 -1.19
CA ASP A 166 30.36 -29.36 -0.37
C ASP A 166 29.54 -28.12 -0.74
N ALA A 167 30.22 -26.99 -1.01
CA ALA A 167 29.57 -25.77 -1.49
C ALA A 167 28.86 -25.98 -2.83
N LEU A 168 29.52 -26.69 -3.76
CA LEU A 168 28.95 -27.01 -5.07
C LEU A 168 27.75 -27.97 -4.95
N GLN A 169 27.82 -28.95 -4.05
CA GLN A 169 26.72 -29.87 -3.79
C GLN A 169 25.51 -29.13 -3.23
N VAL A 170 25.70 -28.24 -2.24
CA VAL A 170 24.63 -27.40 -1.70
C VAL A 170 23.99 -26.55 -2.79
N VAL A 171 24.78 -25.87 -3.63
CA VAL A 171 24.23 -25.01 -4.69
C VAL A 171 23.43 -25.79 -5.73
N LYS A 172 23.84 -27.02 -6.07
CA LYS A 172 23.10 -27.88 -7.01
C LYS A 172 21.74 -28.31 -6.47
N GLU A 173 21.69 -28.66 -5.19
CA GLU A 173 20.50 -29.26 -4.56
C GLU A 173 19.54 -28.19 -4.01
N VAL A 174 20.08 -27.09 -3.47
CA VAL A 174 19.32 -26.05 -2.77
C VAL A 174 19.10 -24.81 -3.65
N GLY A 175 19.96 -24.54 -4.62
CA GLY A 175 19.94 -23.27 -5.37
C GLY A 175 18.60 -23.01 -6.06
N ILE A 176 18.14 -23.92 -6.91
CA ILE A 176 16.85 -23.78 -7.62
C ILE A 176 15.66 -23.66 -6.67
N PRO A 177 15.44 -24.59 -5.71
CA PRO A 177 14.27 -24.50 -4.83
C PRO A 177 14.31 -23.26 -3.93
N MET A 178 15.49 -22.83 -3.46
CA MET A 178 15.60 -21.66 -2.59
C MET A 178 15.41 -20.34 -3.35
N ILE A 179 15.94 -20.22 -4.58
CA ILE A 179 15.66 -19.10 -5.48
C ILE A 179 14.15 -19.02 -5.73
N GLY A 180 13.52 -20.15 -6.08
CA GLY A 180 12.08 -20.23 -6.34
C GLY A 180 11.25 -19.81 -5.14
N ALA A 181 11.50 -20.41 -3.97
CA ALA A 181 10.75 -20.14 -2.74
C ALA A 181 10.86 -18.68 -2.30
N ASN A 182 12.07 -18.10 -2.26
CA ASN A 182 12.25 -16.69 -1.88
C ASN A 182 11.61 -15.76 -2.91
N SER A 183 11.73 -16.04 -4.20
CA SER A 183 11.14 -15.20 -5.25
C SER A 183 9.61 -15.23 -5.25
N ILE A 184 9.00 -16.41 -5.04
CA ILE A 184 7.55 -16.55 -4.87
C ILE A 184 7.10 -15.82 -3.60
N GLY A 185 7.79 -16.02 -2.49
CA GLY A 185 7.45 -15.35 -1.24
C GLY A 185 7.54 -13.82 -1.35
N VAL A 186 8.58 -13.29 -1.98
CA VAL A 186 8.72 -11.86 -2.29
C VAL A 186 7.60 -11.40 -3.23
N ALA A 187 7.24 -12.18 -4.26
CA ALA A 187 6.16 -11.84 -5.18
C ALA A 187 4.79 -11.75 -4.48
N ILE A 188 4.48 -12.71 -3.60
CA ILE A 188 3.24 -12.72 -2.82
C ILE A 188 3.19 -11.51 -1.90
N PHE A 189 4.27 -11.24 -1.17
CA PHE A 189 4.34 -10.09 -0.27
C PHE A 189 4.20 -8.77 -1.07
N ALA A 190 4.91 -8.66 -2.19
CA ALA A 190 4.82 -7.52 -3.10
C ALA A 190 3.40 -7.33 -3.65
N LEU A 191 2.69 -8.40 -3.97
CA LEU A 191 1.30 -8.37 -4.44
C LEU A 191 0.38 -7.78 -3.36
N ILE A 192 0.53 -8.19 -2.10
CA ILE A 192 -0.24 -7.66 -0.98
C ILE A 192 0.06 -6.16 -0.80
N ILE A 193 1.34 -5.75 -0.89
CA ILE A 193 1.75 -4.34 -0.78
C ILE A 193 1.15 -3.50 -1.91
N VAL A 194 1.27 -3.96 -3.16
CA VAL A 194 0.74 -3.25 -4.33
C VAL A 194 -0.79 -3.12 -4.24
N ASN A 195 -1.47 -4.17 -3.78
CA ASN A 195 -2.91 -4.12 -3.54
C ASN A 195 -3.28 -3.09 -2.46
N LEU A 196 -2.54 -3.03 -1.34
CA LEU A 196 -2.76 -2.02 -0.30
C LEU A 196 -2.55 -0.59 -0.85
N ILE A 197 -1.48 -0.37 -1.62
CA ILE A 197 -1.21 0.94 -2.24
C ILE A 197 -2.35 1.34 -3.19
N LYS A 198 -2.86 0.39 -3.98
CA LYS A 198 -3.99 0.60 -4.88
C LYS A 198 -5.29 0.89 -4.10
N GLU A 199 -5.58 0.12 -3.07
CA GLU A 199 -6.74 0.31 -2.19
C GLU A 199 -6.74 1.71 -1.57
N LYS A 200 -5.59 2.14 -1.02
CA LYS A 200 -5.40 3.50 -0.52
C LYS A 200 -5.67 4.55 -1.59
N ARG A 201 -5.04 4.42 -2.77
CA ARG A 201 -5.23 5.39 -3.86
C ARG A 201 -6.71 5.51 -4.25
N THR A 202 -7.40 4.38 -4.41
CA THR A 202 -8.82 4.36 -4.76
C THR A 202 -9.70 4.96 -3.65
N SER A 203 -9.39 4.73 -2.37
CA SER A 203 -10.09 5.39 -1.25
C SER A 203 -9.91 6.90 -1.28
N TRP A 204 -8.68 7.38 -1.47
CA TRP A 204 -8.37 8.81 -1.52
C TRP A 204 -9.04 9.52 -2.70
N GLU A 205 -9.07 8.88 -3.87
CA GLU A 205 -9.79 9.40 -5.04
C GLU A 205 -11.29 9.49 -4.75
N ARG A 206 -11.86 8.45 -4.15
CA ARG A 206 -13.27 8.41 -3.76
C ARG A 206 -13.63 9.53 -2.78
N ASP A 207 -12.86 9.70 -1.71
CA ASP A 207 -13.09 10.75 -0.71
C ASP A 207 -13.00 12.15 -1.31
N ARG A 208 -12.05 12.36 -2.24
CA ARG A 208 -11.93 13.62 -2.99
C ARG A 208 -13.15 13.88 -3.88
N TYR A 209 -13.66 12.87 -4.58
CA TYR A 209 -14.87 13.01 -5.40
C TYR A 209 -16.10 13.32 -4.55
N TYR A 210 -16.25 12.69 -3.38
CA TYR A 210 -17.34 13.01 -2.45
C TYR A 210 -17.28 14.44 -1.94
N ALA A 211 -16.09 14.92 -1.55
CA ALA A 211 -15.91 16.31 -1.12
C ALA A 211 -16.21 17.32 -2.24
N GLU A 212 -15.84 17.01 -3.49
CA GLU A 212 -16.20 17.86 -4.64
C GLU A 212 -17.72 17.85 -4.91
N LEU A 213 -18.35 16.68 -4.79
CA LEU A 213 -19.80 16.53 -4.96
C LEU A 213 -20.58 17.31 -3.91
N GLU A 214 -20.21 17.21 -2.63
CA GLU A 214 -20.80 17.98 -1.54
C GLU A 214 -20.70 19.49 -1.80
N ARG A 215 -19.54 19.96 -2.28
CA ARG A 215 -19.35 21.36 -2.66
C ARG A 215 -20.28 21.78 -3.79
N LYS A 216 -20.42 20.97 -4.84
CA LYS A 216 -21.32 21.28 -5.97
C LYS A 216 -22.78 21.28 -5.55
N VAL A 217 -23.20 20.35 -4.68
CA VAL A 217 -24.57 20.34 -4.11
C VAL A 217 -24.82 21.61 -3.30
N TYR A 218 -23.87 22.02 -2.46
CA TYR A 218 -23.97 23.25 -1.68
C TYR A 218 -24.04 24.51 -2.56
N GLU A 219 -23.21 24.60 -3.60
CA GLU A 219 -23.26 25.70 -4.57
C GLU A 219 -24.59 25.72 -5.32
N MET A 220 -25.09 24.55 -5.75
CA MET A 220 -26.38 24.42 -6.42
C MET A 220 -27.56 24.78 -5.51
N GLU A 221 -27.53 24.40 -4.23
CA GLU A 221 -28.56 24.79 -3.26
C GLU A 221 -28.61 26.32 -3.08
N LYS A 222 -27.45 26.98 -2.98
CA LYS A 222 -27.39 28.44 -2.92
C LYS A 222 -27.94 29.09 -4.19
N LEU A 223 -27.52 28.61 -5.36
CA LEU A 223 -28.00 29.13 -6.65
C LEU A 223 -29.53 28.94 -6.78
N TYR A 224 -30.05 27.79 -6.36
CA TYR A 224 -31.49 27.52 -6.36
C TYR A 224 -32.23 28.49 -5.44
N ARG A 225 -31.77 28.69 -4.20
CA ARG A 225 -32.37 29.67 -3.27
C ARG A 225 -32.33 31.10 -3.81
N LEU A 226 -31.21 31.51 -4.39
CA LEU A 226 -31.08 32.81 -5.06
C LEU A 226 -32.08 32.93 -6.21
N GLY A 227 -32.18 31.91 -7.06
CA GLY A 227 -33.13 31.88 -8.18
C GLY A 227 -34.58 32.02 -7.73
N VAL A 228 -34.99 31.27 -6.70
CA VAL A 228 -36.32 31.38 -6.10
C VAL A 228 -36.56 32.78 -5.52
N GLN A 229 -35.59 33.34 -4.78
CA GLN A 229 -35.72 34.67 -4.19
C GLN A 229 -35.84 35.77 -5.26
N VAL A 230 -35.01 35.73 -6.30
CA VAL A 230 -35.09 36.67 -7.44
C VAL A 230 -36.44 36.52 -8.14
N SER A 231 -36.89 35.29 -8.41
CA SER A 231 -38.19 35.03 -9.02
C SER A 231 -39.35 35.54 -8.16
N SER A 232 -39.28 35.42 -6.84
CA SER A 232 -40.30 35.95 -5.92
C SER A 232 -40.26 37.48 -5.82
N THR A 233 -39.10 38.11 -6.04
CA THR A 233 -38.97 39.57 -6.10
C THR A 233 -39.47 40.12 -7.43
N LEU A 234 -39.34 39.34 -8.51
CA LEU A 234 -39.94 39.62 -9.82
C LEU A 234 -41.38 39.11 -9.96
N ASP A 235 -41.95 38.51 -8.93
CA ASP A 235 -43.37 38.16 -8.95
C ASP A 235 -44.16 39.46 -8.93
N ILE A 236 -44.67 39.81 -10.10
CA ILE A 236 -45.39 41.06 -10.29
C ILE A 236 -46.53 41.15 -9.29
N ASN A 237 -47.18 40.05 -8.91
CA ASN A 237 -48.27 40.10 -7.93
C ASN A 237 -47.75 40.54 -6.55
N VAL A 238 -46.62 40.00 -6.09
CA VAL A 238 -46.00 40.39 -4.82
C VAL A 238 -45.57 41.86 -4.82
N VAL A 239 -45.01 42.33 -5.95
CA VAL A 239 -44.61 43.74 -6.11
C VAL A 239 -45.83 44.65 -6.14
N LEU A 240 -46.90 44.27 -6.84
CA LEU A 240 -48.13 45.05 -6.93
C LEU A 240 -48.83 45.10 -5.58
N ASP A 241 -48.92 43.99 -4.85
CA ASP A 241 -49.52 43.93 -3.51
C ASP A 241 -48.73 44.76 -2.50
N PHE A 242 -47.39 44.70 -2.55
CA PHE A 242 -46.54 45.53 -1.71
C PHE A 242 -46.74 47.03 -1.99
N CYS A 243 -46.84 47.41 -3.27
CA CYS A 243 -47.10 48.79 -3.69
C CYS A 243 -48.50 49.27 -3.26
N ILE A 244 -49.55 48.47 -3.44
CA ILE A 244 -50.92 48.81 -3.02
C ILE A 244 -50.96 49.01 -1.51
N ASN A 245 -50.47 48.03 -0.73
CA ASN A 245 -50.54 48.07 0.73
C ASN A 245 -49.75 49.25 1.31
N THR A 246 -48.53 49.50 0.82
CA THR A 246 -47.72 50.65 1.27
C THR A 246 -48.41 51.98 0.95
N THR A 247 -49.05 52.09 -0.22
CA THR A 247 -49.74 53.33 -0.62
C THR A 247 -51.01 53.56 0.19
N VAL A 248 -51.79 52.51 0.45
CA VAL A 248 -53.00 52.56 1.29
C VAL A 248 -52.64 52.97 2.72
N GLU A 249 -51.54 52.43 3.27
CA GLU A 249 -51.04 52.77 4.60
C GLU A 249 -50.56 54.22 4.69
N VAL A 250 -49.74 54.68 3.74
CA VAL A 250 -49.20 56.06 3.72
C VAL A 250 -50.29 57.12 3.51
N LEU A 251 -51.33 56.82 2.74
CA LEU A 251 -52.43 57.75 2.45
C LEU A 251 -53.60 57.63 3.45
N GLU A 252 -53.51 56.76 4.46
CA GLU A 252 -54.60 56.41 5.39
C GLU A 252 -55.92 56.06 4.68
N ALA A 253 -55.82 55.41 3.51
CA ALA A 253 -56.98 55.05 2.71
C ALA A 253 -57.66 53.78 3.27
N ARG A 254 -58.97 53.62 3.03
CA ARG A 254 -59.71 52.41 3.47
C ARG A 254 -59.46 51.19 2.59
N VAL A 255 -59.22 51.37 1.29
CA VAL A 255 -59.02 50.30 0.28
C VAL A 255 -58.17 50.87 -0.85
N GLY A 256 -57.29 50.04 -1.43
CA GLY A 256 -56.56 50.34 -2.67
C GLY A 256 -56.64 49.16 -3.63
N PHE A 257 -56.59 49.44 -4.93
CA PHE A 257 -56.55 48.42 -5.99
C PHE A 257 -55.66 48.93 -7.12
N LEU A 258 -54.99 48.02 -7.83
CA LEU A 258 -54.16 48.36 -8.97
C LEU A 258 -54.62 47.58 -10.19
N LEU A 259 -54.91 48.32 -11.27
CA LEU A 259 -55.38 47.77 -12.54
C LEU A 259 -54.23 47.79 -13.54
N LEU A 260 -53.82 46.62 -13.99
CA LEU A 260 -52.88 46.48 -15.10
C LEU A 260 -53.65 46.41 -16.41
N ALA A 261 -53.29 47.27 -17.36
CA ALA A 261 -53.86 47.25 -18.71
C ALA A 261 -52.87 46.60 -19.67
N ASP A 262 -53.33 45.59 -20.42
CA ASP A 262 -52.59 45.04 -21.55
C ASP A 262 -52.90 45.84 -22.81
N GLU A 263 -51.89 46.55 -23.33
CA GLU A 263 -52.00 47.45 -24.49
C GLU A 263 -52.41 46.74 -25.78
N GLU A 264 -52.07 45.47 -25.95
CA GLU A 264 -52.36 44.74 -27.19
C GLU A 264 -53.78 44.14 -27.18
N SER A 265 -54.23 43.64 -26.03
CA SER A 265 -55.54 42.98 -25.90
C SER A 265 -56.66 43.89 -25.37
N SER A 266 -56.33 45.11 -24.93
CA SER A 266 -57.25 46.05 -24.24
C SER A 266 -57.98 45.44 -23.04
N ARG A 267 -57.39 44.43 -22.40
CA ARG A 267 -57.94 43.77 -21.20
C ARG A 267 -57.32 44.35 -19.94
N LEU A 268 -58.16 44.49 -18.92
CA LEU A 268 -57.76 44.95 -17.58
C LEU A 268 -57.63 43.74 -16.65
N PHE A 269 -56.52 43.70 -15.92
CA PHE A 269 -56.25 42.71 -14.88
C PHE A 269 -56.24 43.44 -13.53
N LEU A 270 -57.03 42.93 -12.58
CA LEU A 270 -57.09 43.47 -11.23
C LEU A 270 -56.06 42.72 -10.36
N ALA A 271 -55.09 43.44 -9.82
CA ALA A 271 -54.29 42.96 -8.70
C ALA A 271 -54.98 43.38 -7.40
N THR A 272 -55.31 42.41 -6.54
CA THR A 272 -56.02 42.59 -5.27
C THR A 272 -55.18 42.10 -4.11
#